data_AF-A0A644ZVY3-F1
#
_entry.id   AF-A0A644ZVY3-F1
#
_cell.length_a   1.000
_cell.length_b   1.000
_cell.length_c   1.000
_cell.angle_alpha   90.00
_cell.angle_beta   90.00
_cell.angle_gamma   90.00
#
_symmetry.space_group_name_H-M   'P 1'
#
loop_
_entity.id
_entity.type
_entity.pdbx_description
1 polymer ?
#
loop_
_entity_poly.entity_id
_entity_poly.type
_entity_poly.pdbx_seq_one_letter_code
_entity_poly.pdbx_strand_id
1 'polypeptide(L)'
;MFVTLHQVFSVGMGGFIGNLFGFMFYFLVFIAAVTSSISLLEVCTAYFIDRKVQKGEEPNRKKLSTIVGFLIFIIGIPVCLDGLGSGVAGGATIDIPAVVFGMDEVRMAFDCWLDFYDMISEGVFMPLGAILMSVMIGWVLKTGVIKEEIESSGIKMRAYAFWDICFKYLVPIGILFVLIGQIDDFFGMGIF
;
A
#
# COMPACT_ATOMS: atom_id res chain seq x y z
N MET A 1 -6.29 3.54 -16.22
CA MET A 1 -6.60 2.16 -16.67
C MET A 1 -8.03 2.05 -17.20
N PHE A 2 -9.04 2.39 -16.41
CA PHE A 2 -10.45 2.15 -16.75
C PHE A 2 -11.00 2.97 -17.91
N VAL A 3 -10.43 4.15 -18.20
CA VAL A 3 -10.79 4.95 -19.38
C VAL A 3 -10.00 4.49 -20.61
N THR A 4 -8.67 4.49 -20.50
CA THR A 4 -7.77 4.25 -21.64
C THR A 4 -7.82 2.82 -22.17
N LEU A 5 -7.74 1.80 -21.32
CA LEU A 5 -7.80 0.40 -21.77
C LEU A 5 -9.20 0.02 -22.25
N HIS A 6 -10.24 0.58 -21.62
CA HIS A 6 -11.59 0.39 -22.11
C HIS A 6 -11.74 0.95 -23.53
N GLN A 7 -11.23 2.15 -23.81
CA GLN A 7 -11.22 2.71 -25.16
C GLN A 7 -10.44 1.85 -26.16
N VAL A 8 -9.31 1.27 -25.77
CA VAL A 8 -8.56 0.35 -26.63
C VAL A 8 -9.40 -0.87 -27.01
N PHE A 9 -10.13 -1.45 -26.05
CA PHE A 9 -10.97 -2.62 -26.32
C PHE A 9 -12.24 -2.27 -27.11
N SER A 10 -12.93 -1.19 -26.75
CA SER A 10 -14.23 -0.82 -27.33
C SER A 10 -14.11 -0.11 -28.69
N VAL A 11 -13.12 0.79 -28.83
CA VAL A 11 -12.91 1.58 -30.06
C VAL A 11 -11.79 1.01 -30.91
N GLY A 12 -10.66 0.63 -30.30
CA GLY A 12 -9.48 0.14 -31.02
C GLY A 12 -9.66 -1.24 -31.64
N MET A 13 -10.12 -2.21 -30.85
CA MET A 13 -10.37 -3.58 -31.32
C MET A 13 -11.78 -3.73 -31.89
N GLY A 14 -12.78 -3.11 -31.25
CA GLY A 14 -14.16 -3.05 -31.72
C GLY A 14 -14.90 -4.40 -31.78
N GLY A 15 -16.23 -4.32 -31.84
CA GLY A 15 -17.10 -5.47 -32.03
C GLY A 15 -17.02 -6.55 -30.93
N PHE A 16 -17.36 -7.78 -31.30
CA PHE A 16 -17.39 -8.92 -30.36
C PHE A 16 -16.01 -9.24 -29.76
N ILE A 17 -14.95 -9.10 -30.54
CA ILE A 17 -13.57 -9.40 -30.12
C ILE A 17 -13.12 -8.42 -29.04
N GLY A 18 -13.39 -7.12 -29.22
CA GLY A 18 -13.09 -6.09 -28.21
C GLY A 18 -13.77 -6.38 -26.86
N ASN A 19 -15.06 -6.73 -26.88
CA ASN A 19 -15.80 -7.07 -25.66
C ASN A 19 -15.27 -8.34 -24.97
N LEU A 20 -14.91 -9.38 -25.73
CA LEU A 20 -14.35 -10.61 -25.18
C LEU A 20 -12.99 -10.37 -24.51
N PHE A 21 -12.10 -9.63 -25.16
CA PHE A 21 -10.80 -9.28 -24.59
C PHE A 21 -10.93 -8.37 -23.37
N GLY A 22 -11.85 -7.39 -23.42
CA GLY A 22 -12.16 -6.55 -22.27
C GLY A 22 -12.63 -7.38 -21.07
N PHE A 23 -13.54 -8.33 -21.29
CA PHE A 23 -14.02 -9.23 -20.23
C PHE A 23 -12.87 -10.07 -19.64
N MET A 24 -12.09 -10.74 -20.48
CA MET A 24 -10.97 -11.57 -20.01
C MET A 24 -9.94 -10.74 -19.23
N PHE A 25 -9.61 -9.55 -19.72
CA PHE A 25 -8.65 -8.66 -19.08
C PHE A 25 -9.12 -8.22 -17.69
N TYR A 26 -10.33 -7.67 -17.58
CA TYR A 26 -10.85 -7.23 -16.27
C TYR A 26 -11.11 -8.40 -15.33
N PHE A 27 -11.46 -9.58 -15.85
CA PHE A 27 -11.59 -10.79 -15.04
C PHE A 27 -10.25 -11.24 -14.44
N LEU A 28 -9.16 -11.19 -15.21
CA LEU A 28 -7.82 -11.47 -14.70
C LEU A 28 -7.36 -10.43 -13.66
N VAL A 29 -7.63 -9.15 -13.92
CA VAL A 29 -7.36 -8.05 -12.96
C VAL A 29 -8.14 -8.27 -11.66
N PHE A 30 -9.40 -8.70 -11.75
CA PHE A 30 -10.21 -9.03 -10.59
C PHE A 30 -9.60 -10.17 -9.77
N ILE A 31 -9.18 -11.26 -10.39
CA ILE A 31 -8.51 -12.38 -9.68
C ILE A 31 -7.24 -11.89 -8.99
N ALA A 32 -6.41 -11.08 -9.68
CA ALA A 32 -5.20 -10.51 -9.11
C ALA A 32 -5.49 -9.57 -7.92
N ALA A 33 -6.55 -8.77 -8.00
CA ALA A 33 -6.96 -7.90 -6.91
C ALA A 33 -7.42 -8.70 -5.67
N VAL A 34 -8.15 -9.81 -5.88
CA VAL A 34 -8.61 -10.69 -4.79
C VAL A 34 -7.42 -11.30 -4.05
N THR A 35 -6.42 -11.82 -4.77
CA THR A 35 -5.25 -12.45 -4.12
C THR A 35 -4.41 -11.45 -3.33
N SER A 36 -4.20 -10.24 -3.86
CA SER A 36 -3.52 -9.17 -3.10
C SER A 36 -4.32 -8.73 -1.87
N SER A 37 -5.64 -8.63 -1.99
CA SER A 37 -6.51 -8.26 -0.86
C SER A 37 -6.48 -9.30 0.26
N ILE A 38 -6.38 -10.58 -0.08
CA ILE A 38 -6.24 -11.67 0.91
C ILE A 38 -4.92 -11.51 1.68
N SER A 39 -3.81 -11.27 0.99
CA SER A 39 -2.50 -11.10 1.64
C SER A 39 -2.48 -9.89 2.59
N LEU A 40 -3.07 -8.77 2.18
CA LEU A 40 -3.17 -7.56 3.02
C LEU A 40 -4.04 -7.80 4.27
N LEU A 41 -5.18 -8.48 4.11
CA LEU A 41 -6.06 -8.81 5.24
C LEU A 41 -5.38 -9.78 6.22
N GLU A 42 -4.59 -10.73 5.71
CA GLU A 42 -3.85 -11.68 6.54
C GLU A 42 -2.85 -10.96 7.46
N VAL A 43 -2.08 -10.00 6.95
CA VAL A 43 -1.12 -9.22 7.76
C VAL A 43 -1.85 -8.47 8.88
N CYS A 44 -2.95 -7.79 8.56
CA CYS A 44 -3.75 -7.06 9.56
C CYS A 44 -4.35 -7.99 10.62
N THR A 45 -4.90 -9.14 10.21
CA THR A 45 -5.56 -10.08 11.11
C THR A 45 -4.57 -10.85 11.97
N ALA A 46 -3.40 -11.22 11.43
CA ALA A 46 -2.32 -11.89 12.15
C ALA A 46 -1.85 -11.06 13.35
N TYR A 47 -1.66 -9.75 13.17
CA TYR A 47 -1.30 -8.85 14.27
C TYR A 47 -2.28 -8.92 15.45
N PHE A 48 -3.59 -8.88 15.17
CA PHE A 48 -4.60 -8.96 16.22
C PHE A 48 -4.72 -10.36 16.84
N ILE A 49 -4.51 -11.41 16.04
CA ILE A 49 -4.51 -12.81 16.51
C ILE A 49 -3.35 -13.01 17.48
N ASP A 50 -2.14 -12.65 17.08
CA ASP A 50 -0.93 -12.84 17.89
C ASP A 50 -1.01 -12.04 19.18
N ARG A 51 -1.57 -10.83 19.13
CA ARG A 51 -1.80 -10.01 20.32
C ARG A 51 -2.80 -10.64 21.30
N LYS A 52 -3.81 -11.37 20.83
CA LYS A 52 -4.73 -12.12 21.70
C LYS A 52 -4.08 -13.39 22.28
N VAL A 53 -3.30 -14.10 21.47
CA VAL A 53 -2.53 -15.26 21.92
C VAL A 53 -1.54 -14.87 23.02
N GLN A 54 -0.82 -13.75 22.84
CA GLN A 54 0.11 -13.23 23.87
C GLN A 54 -0.58 -12.86 25.19
N LYS A 55 -1.88 -12.51 25.14
CA LYS A 55 -2.71 -12.25 26.32
C LYS A 55 -3.29 -13.51 26.96
N GLY A 56 -3.03 -14.70 26.39
CA GLY A 56 -3.58 -15.97 26.84
C GLY A 56 -5.06 -16.17 26.47
N GLU A 57 -5.62 -15.35 25.58
CA GLU A 57 -6.99 -15.49 25.11
C GLU A 57 -7.07 -16.50 23.94
N GLU A 58 -8.17 -17.25 23.83
CA GLU A 58 -8.39 -18.09 22.66
C GLU A 58 -8.59 -17.25 21.38
N PRO A 59 -7.72 -17.41 20.36
CA PRO A 59 -7.84 -16.66 19.12
C PRO A 59 -8.97 -17.25 18.26
N ASN A 60 -10.16 -16.66 18.34
CA ASN A 60 -11.20 -16.97 17.35
C ASN A 60 -10.89 -16.27 16.02
N ARG A 61 -10.07 -16.95 15.19
CA ARG A 61 -9.57 -16.43 13.91
C ARG A 61 -10.69 -15.98 12.97
N LYS A 62 -11.79 -16.73 12.91
CA LYS A 62 -12.96 -16.41 12.06
C LYS A 62 -13.60 -15.08 12.48
N LYS A 63 -13.93 -14.94 13.78
CA LYS A 63 -14.54 -13.71 14.29
C LYS A 63 -13.63 -12.51 14.07
N LEU A 64 -12.33 -12.65 14.33
CA LEU A 64 -11.39 -11.55 14.22
C LEU A 64 -11.17 -11.10 12.77
N SER A 65 -11.06 -12.05 11.84
CA SER A 65 -10.95 -11.74 10.41
C SER A 65 -12.18 -11.01 9.87
N THR A 66 -13.38 -11.43 10.27
CA THR A 66 -14.63 -10.74 9.88
C THR A 66 -14.69 -9.32 10.45
N ILE A 67 -14.29 -9.11 11.71
CA ILE A 67 -14.28 -7.78 12.32
C ILE A 67 -13.30 -6.85 11.60
N VAL A 68 -12.06 -7.31 11.38
CA VAL A 68 -11.04 -6.49 10.68
C VAL A 68 -11.48 -6.17 9.26
N GLY A 69 -12.01 -7.15 8.51
CA GLY A 69 -12.54 -6.92 7.17
C GLY A 69 -13.70 -5.92 7.15
N PHE A 70 -14.61 -5.99 8.13
CA PHE A 70 -15.72 -5.04 8.24
C PHE A 70 -15.25 -3.62 8.60
N LEU A 71 -14.23 -3.49 9.46
CA LEU A 71 -13.63 -2.19 9.76
C LEU A 71 -12.96 -1.58 8.52
N ILE A 72 -12.19 -2.36 7.77
CA ILE A 72 -11.56 -1.91 6.51
C ILE A 72 -12.64 -1.50 5.50
N PHE A 73 -13.74 -2.26 5.41
CA PHE A 73 -14.87 -1.91 4.55
C PHE A 73 -15.45 -0.54 4.91
N ILE A 74 -15.67 -0.25 6.20
CA ILE A 74 -16.16 1.06 6.65
C ILE A 74 -15.18 2.18 6.28
N ILE A 75 -13.88 1.97 6.50
CA ILE A 75 -12.84 2.97 6.18
C ILE A 75 -12.77 3.26 4.67
N GLY A 76 -13.10 2.28 3.83
CA GLY A 76 -13.14 2.43 2.37
C GLY A 76 -14.41 3.12 1.82
N ILE A 77 -15.49 3.24 2.61
CA ILE A 77 -16.74 3.87 2.15
C ILE A 77 -16.52 5.31 1.64
N PRO A 78 -15.80 6.21 2.35
CA PRO A 78 -15.53 7.55 1.86
C PRO A 78 -14.90 7.60 0.47
N VAL A 79 -13.98 6.68 0.15
CA VAL A 79 -13.35 6.60 -1.18
C VAL A 79 -14.38 6.37 -2.28
N CYS A 80 -15.36 5.50 -2.02
CA CYS A 80 -16.45 5.24 -2.96
C CYS A 80 -17.43 6.42 -3.06
N LEU A 81 -17.69 7.11 -1.95
CA LEU A 81 -18.68 8.18 -1.88
C LEU A 81 -18.21 9.50 -2.50
N ASP A 82 -16.90 9.75 -2.54
CA ASP A 82 -16.27 10.93 -3.14
C ASP A 82 -16.05 10.78 -4.66
N GLY A 83 -16.28 9.57 -5.19
CA GLY A 83 -16.19 9.31 -6.62
C GLY A 83 -14.82 9.64 -7.21
N LEU A 84 -13.73 9.28 -6.50
CA LEU A 84 -12.33 9.60 -6.87
C LEU A 84 -12.11 11.11 -7.13
N GLY A 85 -12.47 11.98 -6.19
CA GLY A 85 -12.18 13.41 -6.28
C GLY A 85 -13.15 14.19 -7.16
N SER A 86 -14.21 13.54 -7.67
CA SER A 86 -15.27 14.26 -8.39
C SER A 86 -16.06 15.20 -7.48
N GLY A 87 -16.11 14.92 -6.17
CA GLY A 87 -16.76 15.75 -5.16
C GLY A 87 -18.27 15.91 -5.40
N VAL A 88 -18.95 16.65 -4.52
CA VAL A 88 -20.40 16.90 -4.65
C VAL A 88 -20.71 17.68 -5.93
N ALA A 89 -19.78 18.53 -6.37
CA ALA A 89 -19.88 19.27 -7.62
C ALA A 89 -19.89 18.37 -8.88
N GLY A 90 -19.25 17.20 -8.83
CA GLY A 90 -19.23 16.19 -9.89
C GLY A 90 -20.32 15.12 -9.77
N GLY A 91 -21.21 15.22 -8.76
CA GLY A 91 -22.30 14.27 -8.51
C GLY A 91 -21.99 13.18 -7.49
N ALA A 92 -20.90 13.31 -6.72
CA ALA A 92 -20.57 12.42 -5.63
C ALA A 92 -21.40 12.73 -4.36
N THR A 93 -21.42 11.80 -3.39
CA THR A 93 -22.22 11.93 -2.16
C THR A 93 -21.52 12.72 -1.06
N ILE A 94 -20.19 12.71 -1.06
CA ILE A 94 -19.36 13.50 -0.15
C ILE A 94 -18.38 14.35 -0.95
N ASP A 95 -17.91 15.43 -0.36
CA ASP A 95 -16.87 16.27 -0.94
C ASP A 95 -15.47 15.73 -0.64
N ILE A 96 -14.52 16.25 -1.42
CA ILE A 96 -13.10 15.96 -1.30
C ILE A 96 -12.57 16.33 0.09
N PRO A 97 -11.53 15.63 0.60
CA PRO A 97 -10.97 15.88 1.93
C PRO A 97 -10.59 17.34 2.15
N ALA A 98 -10.03 18.01 1.13
CA ALA A 98 -9.64 19.42 1.22
C ALA A 98 -10.81 20.34 1.62
N VAL A 99 -12.00 20.11 1.06
CA VAL A 99 -13.21 20.89 1.36
C VAL A 99 -13.77 20.52 2.73
N VAL A 100 -13.77 19.22 3.06
CA VAL A 100 -14.22 18.73 4.39
C VAL A 100 -13.34 19.26 5.52
N PHE A 101 -12.04 19.43 5.28
CA PHE A 101 -11.09 20.01 6.23
C PHE A 101 -10.98 21.54 6.16
N GLY A 102 -11.70 22.20 5.24
CA GLY A 102 -11.73 23.65 5.11
C GLY A 102 -10.41 24.26 4.63
N MET A 103 -9.68 23.56 3.76
CA MET A 103 -8.42 24.02 3.20
C MET A 103 -8.65 24.97 2.02
N ASP A 104 -7.95 26.10 2.02
CA ASP A 104 -8.03 27.10 0.94
C ASP A 104 -7.31 26.66 -0.35
N GLU A 105 -6.32 25.76 -0.24
CA GLU A 105 -5.59 25.18 -1.37
C GLU A 105 -5.71 23.66 -1.37
N VAL A 106 -6.22 23.10 -2.47
CA VAL A 106 -6.29 21.64 -2.68
C VAL A 106 -4.89 21.16 -3.05
N ARG A 107 -4.25 20.43 -2.13
CA ARG A 107 -3.00 19.72 -2.39
C ARG A 107 -3.30 18.30 -2.85
N MET A 108 -2.36 17.67 -3.56
CA MET A 108 -2.50 16.29 -4.06
C MET A 108 -2.91 15.31 -2.96
N ALA A 109 -2.34 15.45 -1.76
CA ALA A 109 -2.69 14.65 -0.58
C ALA A 109 -4.17 14.72 -0.16
N PHE A 110 -4.92 15.73 -0.61
CA PHE A 110 -6.31 15.98 -0.19
C PHE A 110 -7.25 16.13 -1.39
N ASP A 111 -6.80 15.75 -2.60
CA ASP A 111 -7.57 15.85 -3.83
C ASP A 111 -8.73 14.84 -3.86
N CYS A 112 -8.50 13.63 -3.33
CA CYS A 112 -9.57 12.71 -3.00
C CYS A 112 -9.27 11.89 -1.73
N TRP A 113 -10.30 11.23 -1.19
CA TRP A 113 -10.11 10.37 -0.01
C TRP A 113 -9.14 9.21 -0.25
N LEU A 114 -8.98 8.75 -1.50
CA LEU A 114 -7.98 7.74 -1.84
C LEU A 114 -6.56 8.30 -1.68
N ASP A 115 -6.29 9.47 -2.27
CA ASP A 115 -4.97 10.11 -2.19
C ASP A 115 -4.58 10.46 -0.74
N PHE A 116 -5.57 10.80 0.09
CA PHE A 116 -5.35 11.00 1.52
C PHE A 116 -4.87 9.72 2.24
N TYR A 117 -5.47 8.57 1.92
CA TYR A 117 -5.03 7.30 2.47
C TYR A 117 -3.69 6.84 1.88
N ASP A 118 -3.45 7.11 0.59
CA ASP A 118 -2.20 6.78 -0.09
C ASP A 118 -1.04 7.62 0.48
N MET A 119 -1.25 8.91 0.78
CA MET A 119 -0.27 9.74 1.47
C MET A 119 0.13 9.13 2.83
N ILE A 120 -0.83 8.68 3.63
CA ILE A 120 -0.55 8.10 4.95
C ILE A 120 0.18 6.77 4.81
N SER A 121 -0.34 5.88 3.95
CA SER A 121 0.13 4.49 3.85
C SER A 121 1.39 4.37 2.99
N GLU A 122 1.29 4.75 1.72
CA GLU A 122 2.37 4.62 0.74
C GLU A 122 3.39 5.74 0.87
N GLY A 123 2.93 6.97 1.09
CA GLY A 123 3.82 8.14 1.23
C GLY A 123 4.67 8.09 2.49
N VAL A 124 4.07 7.76 3.64
CA VAL A 124 4.75 7.86 4.94
C VAL A 124 5.04 6.50 5.57
N PHE A 125 4.03 5.65 5.81
CA PHE A 125 4.22 4.43 6.60
C PHE A 125 5.10 3.39 5.92
N MET A 126 4.98 3.19 4.62
CA MET A 126 5.80 2.20 3.90
C MET A 126 7.30 2.58 3.89
N PRO A 127 7.71 3.81 3.51
CA PRO A 127 9.10 4.23 3.58
C PRO A 127 9.63 4.29 5.03
N LEU A 128 8.84 4.81 5.97
CA LEU A 128 9.23 4.85 7.38
C LEU A 128 9.45 3.44 7.94
N GLY A 129 8.55 2.52 7.64
CA GLY A 129 8.67 1.10 8.00
C GLY A 129 9.93 0.47 7.40
N ALA A 130 10.23 0.76 6.13
CA ALA A 130 11.45 0.29 5.49
C ALA A 130 12.73 0.86 6.11
N ILE A 131 12.76 2.14 6.50
CA ILE A 131 13.89 2.74 7.23
C ILE A 131 14.07 2.05 8.57
N LEU A 132 13.01 1.93 9.37
CA LEU A 132 13.06 1.28 10.69
C LEU A 132 13.55 -0.17 10.59
N MET A 133 13.03 -0.93 9.63
CA MET A 133 13.45 -2.31 9.38
C MET A 133 14.92 -2.39 8.93
N SER A 134 15.35 -1.53 8.01
CA SER A 134 16.75 -1.51 7.55
C SER A 134 17.72 -1.16 8.68
N VAL A 135 17.37 -0.21 9.54
CA VAL A 135 18.17 0.17 10.71
C VAL A 135 18.20 -0.96 11.74
N MET A 136 17.06 -1.58 12.02
CA MET A 136 16.97 -2.71 12.95
C MET A 136 17.86 -3.88 12.49
N ILE A 137 17.78 -4.26 11.22
CA ILE A 137 18.59 -5.35 10.65
C ILE A 137 20.07 -4.97 10.58
N GLY A 138 20.38 -3.78 10.07
CA GLY A 138 21.75 -3.33 9.82
C GLY A 138 22.55 -3.08 11.11
N TRP A 139 21.91 -2.50 12.13
CA TRP A 139 22.61 -1.93 13.29
C TRP A 139 22.24 -2.58 14.62
N VAL A 140 20.99 -3.04 14.82
CA VAL A 140 20.53 -3.61 16.10
C VAL A 140 20.77 -5.12 16.16
N LEU A 141 20.17 -5.87 15.22
CA LEU A 141 20.34 -7.32 15.11
C LEU A 141 21.76 -7.70 14.69
N LYS A 142 22.41 -6.80 13.94
CA LYS A 142 23.67 -7.03 13.22
C LYS A 142 23.50 -8.09 12.14
N THR A 143 23.90 -7.73 10.94
CA THR A 143 23.87 -8.55 9.71
C THR A 143 24.50 -9.94 9.84
N GLY A 144 25.39 -10.14 10.81
CA GLY A 144 25.99 -11.45 11.11
C GLY A 144 24.98 -12.53 11.50
N VAL A 145 23.93 -12.19 12.26
CA VAL A 145 22.90 -13.17 12.69
C VAL A 145 22.15 -13.72 11.48
N ILE A 146 21.84 -12.86 10.50
CA ILE A 146 21.16 -13.27 9.28
C ILE A 146 22.06 -14.15 8.41
N LYS A 147 23.36 -13.85 8.35
CA LYS A 147 24.32 -14.69 7.64
C LYS A 147 24.38 -16.09 8.26
N GLU A 148 24.41 -16.20 9.58
CA GLU A 148 24.44 -17.48 10.28
C GLU A 148 23.19 -18.32 9.99
N GLU A 149 22.00 -17.72 9.97
CA GLU A 149 20.76 -18.40 9.58
C GLU A 149 20.75 -18.86 8.11
N ILE A 150 21.27 -18.05 7.20
CA ILE A 150 21.36 -18.43 5.77
C ILE A 150 22.35 -19.58 5.59
N GLU A 151 23.51 -19.52 6.25
CA GLU A 151 24.56 -20.54 6.15
C GLU A 151 24.18 -21.83 6.89
N SER A 152 23.30 -21.75 7.90
CA SER A 152 22.67 -22.91 8.56
C SER A 152 21.90 -23.79 7.59
N SER A 153 21.33 -23.20 6.54
CA SER A 153 20.65 -23.94 5.45
C SER A 153 21.63 -24.63 4.46
N GLY A 154 22.94 -24.61 4.74
CA GLY A 154 23.98 -25.29 3.95
C GLY A 154 24.48 -24.52 2.73
N ILE A 155 23.98 -23.30 2.49
CA ILE A 155 24.34 -22.45 1.36
C ILE A 155 25.16 -21.27 1.84
N LYS A 156 26.41 -21.15 1.36
CA LYS A 156 27.28 -20.00 1.70
C LYS A 156 26.76 -18.71 1.06
N MET A 157 26.67 -17.64 1.85
CA MET A 157 26.22 -16.35 1.35
C MET A 157 27.33 -15.63 0.57
N ARG A 158 27.41 -15.85 -0.74
CA ARG A 158 28.45 -15.28 -1.62
C ARG A 158 28.51 -13.73 -1.65
N ALA A 159 27.39 -13.05 -1.40
CA ALA A 159 27.28 -11.58 -1.53
C ALA A 159 27.09 -10.85 -0.18
N TYR A 160 27.58 -11.43 0.92
CA TYR A 160 27.38 -10.87 2.26
C TYR A 160 27.88 -9.42 2.42
N ALA A 161 29.09 -9.11 1.94
CA ALA A 161 29.67 -7.77 2.08
C ALA A 161 28.86 -6.69 1.34
N PHE A 162 28.32 -7.03 0.16
CA PHE A 162 27.44 -6.13 -0.58
C PHE A 162 26.11 -5.94 0.15
N TRP A 163 25.50 -7.03 0.61
CA TRP A 163 24.25 -6.99 1.37
C TRP A 163 24.39 -6.18 2.69
N ASP A 164 25.51 -6.33 3.39
CA ASP A 164 25.81 -5.59 4.63
C ASP A 164 25.87 -4.07 4.39
N ILE A 165 26.57 -3.63 3.34
CA ILE A 165 26.66 -2.22 2.98
C ILE A 165 25.28 -1.68 2.57
N CYS A 166 24.52 -2.48 1.82
CA CYS A 166 23.18 -2.09 1.39
C CYS A 166 22.26 -1.81 2.57
N PHE A 167 22.14 -2.75 3.52
CA PHE A 167 21.22 -2.59 4.65
C PHE A 167 21.68 -1.57 5.69
N LYS A 168 23.00 -1.38 5.87
CA LYS A 168 23.52 -0.38 6.81
C LYS A 168 23.44 1.06 6.29
N TYR A 169 23.67 1.25 4.99
CA TYR A 169 23.86 2.60 4.42
C TYR A 169 22.96 2.88 3.21
N LEU A 170 22.99 2.04 2.17
CA LEU A 170 22.33 2.38 0.91
C LEU A 170 20.80 2.45 1.03
N VAL A 171 20.19 1.44 1.66
CA VAL A 171 18.74 1.33 1.86
C VAL A 171 18.20 2.44 2.76
N PRO A 172 18.72 2.67 3.98
CA PRO A 172 18.17 3.73 4.83
C PRO A 172 18.32 5.12 4.20
N ILE A 173 19.45 5.40 3.54
CA ILE A 173 19.66 6.70 2.88
C ILE A 173 18.75 6.82 1.65
N GLY A 174 18.68 5.80 0.80
CA GLY A 174 17.85 5.82 -0.41
C GLY A 174 16.37 5.96 -0.09
N ILE A 175 15.86 5.24 0.90
CA ILE A 175 14.46 5.35 1.33
C ILE A 175 14.19 6.68 2.02
N LEU A 176 15.17 7.27 2.72
CA LEU A 176 15.02 8.62 3.26
C LEU A 176 14.83 9.66 2.15
N PHE A 177 15.58 9.57 1.05
CA PHE A 177 15.35 10.42 -0.12
C PHE A 177 13.98 10.21 -0.73
N VAL A 178 13.54 8.96 -0.87
CA VAL A 178 12.18 8.62 -1.36
C VAL A 178 11.12 9.25 -0.46
N LEU A 179 11.26 9.14 0.86
CA LEU A 179 10.30 9.75 1.81
C LEU A 179 10.24 11.27 1.64
N ILE A 180 11.37 11.96 1.49
CA ILE A 180 11.37 13.42 1.27
C ILE A 180 10.69 13.74 -0.07
N GLY A 181 10.98 13.00 -1.14
CA GLY A 181 10.34 13.19 -2.44
C GLY A 181 8.83 12.93 -2.41
N GLN A 182 8.38 11.91 -1.69
CA GLN A 182 6.95 11.63 -1.50
C GLN A 182 6.27 12.79 -0.77
N ILE A 183 6.83 13.27 0.34
CA ILE A 183 6.25 14.41 1.08
C ILE A 183 6.23 15.67 0.19
N ASP A 184 7.27 15.88 -0.63
CA ASP A 184 7.29 17.00 -1.57
C ASP A 184 6.19 16.90 -2.64
N ASP A 185 5.98 15.73 -3.23
CA ASP A 185 4.93 15.48 -4.23
C ASP A 185 3.52 15.66 -3.62
N PHE A 186 3.30 15.15 -2.41
CA PHE A 186 2.02 15.24 -1.72
C PHE A 186 1.68 16.67 -1.26
N PHE A 187 2.68 17.45 -0.81
CA PHE A 187 2.47 18.76 -0.21
C PHE A 187 2.90 19.95 -1.08
N GLY A 188 3.55 19.72 -2.22
CA GLY A 188 4.00 20.73 -3.17
C GLY A 188 5.02 21.70 -2.59
N MET A 189 5.96 21.23 -1.76
CA MET A 189 6.89 22.11 -1.03
C MET A 189 8.04 22.67 -1.89
N GLY A 190 8.25 22.13 -3.10
CA GLY A 190 9.29 22.56 -4.03
C GLY A 190 10.70 22.25 -3.54
N ILE A 191 10.87 21.14 -2.81
CA ILE A 191 12.16 20.68 -2.28
C ILE A 191 13.02 20.07 -3.41
N PHE A 192 12.37 19.56 -4.46
CA PHE A 192 13.00 19.03 -5.67
C PHE A 192 12.59 19.75 -6.96
#